data_AF-A0A1Y1L629-F1
#
_entry.id   AF-A0A1Y1L629-F1
#
_cell.length_a   1.000
_cell.length_b   1.000
_cell.length_c   1.000
_cell.angle_alpha   90.00
_cell.angle_beta   90.00
_cell.angle_gamma   90.00
#
_symmetry.space_group_name_H-M   'P 1'
#
loop_
_entity.id
_entity.type
_entity.pdbx_description
1 polymer ?
#
loop_
_entity_poly.entity_id
_entity_poly.type
_entity_poly.pdbx_seq_one_letter_code
_entity_poly.pdbx_strand_id
1 'polypeptide(L)'
;GIESHDIDVAINAMTGIHFAQRMREYCSTEKGSRIHAIKPDDIGNLHNVSKNPDKSKHLETAMVRIFGLDLDLVNLRKETYVEDSRNPTVEFGTAEEDALRRDATINAFFYNIHTEQIEDFTG
;
A
#
# COMPACT_ATOMS: atom_id res chain seq x y z
N GLY A 1 -3.18 20.84 7.97
CA GLY A 1 -2.36 19.68 7.58
C GLY A 1 -1.18 20.18 6.77
N ILE A 2 -0.13 19.36 6.67
CA ILE A 2 0.98 19.57 5.72
C ILE A 2 0.63 18.76 4.47
N GLU A 3 0.94 19.28 3.30
CA GLU A 3 0.72 18.59 2.04
C GLU A 3 1.67 17.40 1.91
N SER A 4 1.14 16.20 1.64
CA SER A 4 1.91 15.00 1.33
C SER A 4 1.67 14.61 -0.12
N HIS A 5 2.74 14.26 -0.81
CA HIS A 5 2.70 13.82 -2.21
C HIS A 5 2.81 12.29 -2.35
N ASP A 6 3.25 11.63 -1.28
CA ASP A 6 3.42 10.18 -1.21
C ASP A 6 2.27 9.60 -0.39
N ILE A 7 1.42 8.80 -1.04
CA ILE A 7 0.27 8.14 -0.42
C ILE A 7 0.51 6.63 -0.42
N ASP A 8 0.66 6.08 0.77
CA ASP A 8 0.71 4.63 0.98
C ASP A 8 -0.71 4.05 1.10
N VAL A 9 -1.02 3.07 0.24
CA VAL A 9 -2.28 2.32 0.31
C VAL A 9 -1.97 0.90 0.78
N ALA A 10 -2.39 0.58 2.00
CA ALA A 10 -2.22 -0.74 2.57
C ALA A 10 -3.32 -1.71 2.13
N ILE A 11 -2.91 -2.87 1.60
CA ILE A 11 -3.81 -3.89 1.05
C ILE A 11 -3.72 -5.18 1.88
N ASN A 12 -4.88 -5.68 2.30
CA ASN A 12 -5.04 -6.87 3.14
C ASN A 12 -5.46 -8.15 2.39
N ALA A 13 -5.97 -8.04 1.16
CA ALA A 13 -6.59 -9.17 0.44
C ALA A 13 -5.73 -9.80 -0.66
N MET A 14 -4.74 -9.07 -1.18
CA MET A 14 -3.85 -9.52 -2.26
C MET A 14 -2.57 -8.69 -2.29
N THR A 15 -1.59 -9.07 -3.11
CA THR A 15 -0.36 -8.27 -3.26
C THR A 15 -0.64 -6.93 -3.94
N GLY A 16 0.19 -5.91 -3.64
CA GLY A 16 0.10 -4.59 -4.28
C GLY A 16 0.11 -4.68 -5.81
N ILE A 17 0.95 -5.55 -6.38
CA ILE A 17 1.02 -5.77 -7.84
C ILE A 17 -0.31 -6.30 -8.39
N HIS A 18 -0.89 -7.34 -7.76
CA HIS A 18 -2.14 -7.91 -8.23
C HIS A 18 -3.28 -6.91 -8.15
N PHE A 19 -3.33 -6.12 -7.06
CA PHE A 19 -4.31 -5.05 -6.93
C PHE A 19 -4.16 -4.01 -8.04
N ALA A 20 -2.93 -3.55 -8.29
CA ALA A 20 -2.64 -2.57 -9.32
C ALA A 20 -3.06 -3.02 -10.72
N GLN A 21 -2.79 -4.29 -11.05
CA GLN A 21 -3.20 -4.90 -12.32
C GLN A 21 -4.72 -4.91 -12.46
N ARG A 22 -5.44 -5.43 -11.46
CA ARG A 22 -6.91 -5.48 -11.48
C ARG A 22 -7.54 -4.10 -11.52
N MET A 23 -6.96 -3.13 -10.82
CA MET A 23 -7.40 -1.74 -10.85
C MET A 23 -7.22 -1.15 -12.25
N ARG A 24 -6.07 -1.35 -12.89
CA ARG A 24 -5.84 -0.91 -14.27
C ARG A 24 -6.83 -1.52 -15.26
N GLU A 25 -7.08 -2.83 -15.12
CA GLU A 25 -8.09 -3.54 -15.91
C GLU A 25 -9.47 -2.92 -15.72
N TYR A 26 -9.88 -2.71 -14.46
CA TYR A 26 -11.17 -2.08 -14.13
C TYR A 26 -11.30 -0.67 -14.73
N CYS A 27 -10.28 0.18 -14.57
CA CYS A 27 -10.26 1.52 -15.12
C CYS A 27 -10.37 1.54 -16.66
N SER A 28 -9.83 0.52 -17.32
CA SER A 28 -9.89 0.35 -18.78
C SER A 28 -11.24 -0.16 -19.29
N THR A 29 -12.14 -0.59 -18.41
CA THR A 29 -13.50 -0.99 -18.81
C THR A 29 -14.37 0.23 -19.12
N GLU A 30 -15.30 0.11 -20.07
CA GLU A 30 -16.27 1.19 -20.36
C GLU A 30 -17.03 1.65 -19.12
N LYS A 31 -17.39 0.70 -18.23
CA LYS A 31 -18.07 0.98 -16.97
C LYS A 31 -17.19 1.82 -16.04
N GLY A 32 -15.96 1.38 -15.79
CA GLY A 32 -15.02 2.06 -14.89
C GLY A 32 -14.68 3.45 -15.40
N SER A 33 -14.34 3.56 -16.69
CA SER A 33 -14.05 4.82 -17.36
C SER A 33 -15.22 5.80 -17.26
N ARG A 34 -16.46 5.35 -17.48
CA ARG A 34 -17.64 6.23 -17.44
C ARG A 34 -18.03 6.67 -16.04
N ILE A 35 -18.02 5.77 -15.06
CA ILE A 35 -18.45 6.08 -13.68
C ILE A 35 -17.51 7.10 -13.04
N HIS A 36 -16.19 6.94 -13.26
CA HIS A 36 -15.18 7.78 -12.63
C HIS A 36 -14.61 8.85 -13.58
N ALA A 37 -15.19 9.02 -14.76
CA ALA A 37 -14.75 9.97 -15.80
C ALA A 37 -13.24 9.87 -16.11
N ILE A 38 -12.72 8.64 -16.16
CA ILE A 38 -11.28 8.36 -16.32
C ILE A 38 -10.85 8.73 -17.73
N LYS A 39 -9.83 9.58 -17.84
CA LYS A 39 -9.16 9.93 -19.08
C LYS A 39 -7.95 9.02 -19.33
N PRO A 40 -7.47 8.91 -20.58
CA PRO A 40 -6.30 8.08 -20.90
C PRO A 40 -5.06 8.40 -20.06
N ASP A 41 -4.86 9.66 -19.68
CA ASP A 41 -3.69 10.12 -18.91
C ASP A 41 -3.88 10.05 -17.39
N ASP A 42 -5.07 9.67 -16.91
CA ASP A 42 -5.35 9.61 -15.47
C ASP A 42 -4.73 8.38 -14.81
N ILE A 43 -4.48 7.31 -15.57
CA ILE A 43 -3.83 6.09 -15.05
C ILE A 43 -2.46 5.94 -15.70
N GLY A 44 -1.42 6.21 -14.93
CA GLY A 44 -0.04 6.11 -15.37
C GLY A 44 0.47 4.68 -15.52
N ASN A 45 1.78 4.57 -15.74
CA ASN A 45 2.43 3.28 -15.82
C ASN A 45 2.51 2.61 -14.44
N LEU A 46 2.34 1.29 -14.45
CA LEU A 46 2.56 0.45 -13.29
C LEU A 46 4.06 0.17 -13.15
N HIS A 47 4.64 0.57 -12.03
CA HIS A 47 6.01 0.28 -11.68
C HIS A 47 6.04 -0.79 -10.59
N ASN A 48 6.51 -1.99 -10.95
CA ASN A 48 6.65 -3.09 -10.01
C ASN A 48 8.01 -3.01 -9.33
N VAL A 49 8.02 -3.11 -8.00
CA VAL A 49 9.23 -3.25 -7.21
C VAL A 49 9.27 -4.68 -6.70
N SER A 50 10.08 -5.51 -7.35
CA SER A 50 10.26 -6.91 -6.98
C SER A 50 10.88 -7.07 -5.59
N LYS A 51 10.58 -8.21 -4.95
CA LYS A 51 11.23 -8.65 -3.72
C LYS A 51 12.75 -8.66 -3.90
N ASN A 52 13.45 -8.06 -2.94
CA ASN A 52 14.89 -8.09 -2.88
C ASN A 52 15.32 -8.24 -1.41
N PRO A 53 15.48 -9.49 -0.93
CA PRO A 53 15.89 -9.77 0.45
C PRO A 53 17.22 -9.13 0.83
N ASP A 54 18.17 -9.02 -0.11
CA ASP A 54 19.49 -8.40 0.12
C ASP A 54 19.39 -6.89 0.37
N LYS A 55 18.27 -6.27 -0.03
CA LYS A 55 17.92 -4.87 0.26
C LYS A 55 16.79 -4.75 1.27
N SER A 56 16.51 -5.79 2.05
CA SER A 56 15.43 -5.85 3.05
C SER A 56 14.02 -5.61 2.48
N LYS A 57 13.82 -5.81 1.17
CA LYS A 57 12.51 -5.72 0.49
C LYS A 57 11.86 -7.09 0.43
N HIS A 58 11.26 -7.52 1.53
CA HIS A 58 10.70 -8.87 1.68
C HIS A 58 9.32 -9.07 1.05
N LEU A 59 8.59 -7.98 0.75
CA LEU A 59 7.35 -7.99 -0.01
C LEU A 59 7.48 -7.19 -1.31
N GLU A 60 6.75 -7.61 -2.33
CA GLU A 60 6.65 -6.87 -3.59
C GLU A 60 5.72 -5.69 -3.37
N THR A 61 6.10 -4.53 -3.89
CA THR A 61 5.24 -3.35 -3.90
C THR A 61 4.99 -2.91 -5.33
N ALA A 62 3.92 -2.16 -5.52
CA ALA A 62 3.57 -1.57 -6.81
C ALA A 62 3.35 -0.08 -6.63
N MET A 63 4.01 0.71 -7.48
CA MET A 63 3.77 2.14 -7.57
C MET A 63 2.93 2.41 -8.82
N VAL A 64 1.88 3.21 -8.67
CA VAL A 64 1.00 3.60 -9.78
C VAL A 64 0.58 5.05 -9.62
N ARG A 65 0.60 5.80 -10.73
CA ARG A 65 0.08 7.16 -10.77
C ARG A 65 -1.40 7.14 -11.14
N ILE A 66 -2.25 7.76 -10.32
CA ILE A 66 -3.69 7.81 -10.49
C ILE A 66 -4.19 9.24 -10.29
N PHE A 67 -4.91 9.80 -11.26
CA PHE A 67 -5.45 11.16 -11.23
C PHE A 67 -4.40 12.22 -10.86
N GLY A 68 -3.15 12.01 -11.28
CA GLY A 68 -2.02 12.90 -10.99
C GLY A 68 -1.36 12.70 -9.61
N LEU A 69 -1.84 11.77 -8.79
CA LEU A 69 -1.26 11.38 -7.50
C LEU A 69 -0.41 10.12 -7.65
N ASP A 70 0.74 10.07 -6.99
CA ASP A 70 1.59 8.89 -6.96
C ASP A 70 1.20 8.04 -5.74
N LEU A 71 0.78 6.79 -6.00
CA LEU A 71 0.32 5.86 -4.97
C LEU A 71 1.27 4.69 -4.84
N ASP A 72 1.68 4.40 -3.61
CA ASP A 72 2.43 3.20 -3.25
C ASP A 72 1.49 2.14 -2.67
N LEU A 73 1.30 1.08 -3.44
CA LEU A 73 0.46 -0.06 -3.06
C LEU A 73 1.31 -1.05 -2.27
N VAL A 74 1.11 -1.06 -0.97
CA VAL A 74 1.87 -1.85 0.00
C VAL A 74 0.99 -2.92 0.64
N ASN A 75 1.62 -3.99 1.10
CA ASN A 75 0.94 -5.00 1.88
C ASN A 75 1.11 -4.73 3.37
N LEU A 76 0.08 -5.09 4.15
CA LEU A 76 0.20 -5.15 5.60
C LEU A 76 1.18 -6.24 5.99
N ARG A 77 2.05 -5.94 6.94
CA ARG A 77 3.18 -6.81 7.30
C ARG A 77 3.21 -7.09 8.78
N LYS A 78 3.50 -8.34 9.09
CA LYS A 78 3.99 -8.76 10.39
C LYS A 78 5.49 -8.93 10.32
N GLU A 79 6.19 -8.36 11.28
CA GLU A 79 7.65 -8.50 11.41
C GLU A 79 7.98 -9.25 12.69
N THR A 80 8.80 -10.29 12.56
CA THR A 80 9.32 -11.04 13.71
C THR A 80 10.84 -10.87 13.77
N TYR A 81 11.32 -10.29 14.87
CA TYR A 81 12.75 -10.05 15.12
C TYR A 81 13.31 -11.18 15.97
N VAL A 82 14.48 -11.71 15.59
CA VAL A 82 15.29 -12.60 16.45
C VAL A 82 16.30 -11.77 17.23
N GLU A 83 16.61 -12.16 18.47
CA GLU A 83 17.37 -11.34 19.44
C GLU A 83 18.71 -10.79 18.90
N ASP A 84 19.35 -11.48 17.95
CA ASP A 84 20.64 -11.10 17.38
C ASP A 84 20.59 -10.55 15.93
N SER A 85 19.41 -10.25 15.37
CA SER A 85 19.28 -9.75 13.99
C SER A 85 18.45 -8.47 13.90
N ARG A 86 18.95 -7.49 13.15
CA ARG A 86 18.19 -6.31 12.74
C ARG A 86 17.26 -6.55 11.55
N ASN A 87 17.41 -7.68 10.86
CA ASN A 87 16.56 -8.04 9.73
C ASN A 87 15.44 -8.95 10.23
N PRO A 88 14.17 -8.50 10.22
CA PRO A 88 13.05 -9.31 10.64
C PRO A 88 12.66 -10.33 9.57
N THR A 89 12.02 -11.42 9.99
CA THR A 89 11.20 -12.22 9.09
C THR A 89 9.90 -11.49 8.84
N VAL A 90 9.54 -11.32 7.56
CA VAL A 90 8.35 -10.54 7.14
C VAL A 90 7.30 -11.48 6.56
N GLU A 91 6.09 -11.38 7.08
CA GLU A 91 4.91 -12.13 6.63
C GLU A 91 3.75 -11.17 6.36
N PHE A 92 2.68 -11.65 5.72
CA PHE A 92 1.44 -10.88 5.62
C PHE A 92 0.82 -10.73 7.01
N GLY A 93 0.49 -9.50 7.39
CA GLY A 93 -0.07 -9.19 8.71
C GLY A 93 -1.42 -8.49 8.66
N THR A 94 -1.98 -8.21 9.83
CA THR A 94 -3.15 -7.35 10.02
C THR A 94 -2.77 -5.86 10.08
N ALA A 95 -3.77 -4.97 10.09
CA ALA A 95 -3.53 -3.53 10.26
C ALA A 95 -2.90 -3.22 11.62
N GLU A 96 -3.34 -3.91 12.68
CA GLU A 96 -2.77 -3.82 14.02
C GLU A 96 -1.31 -4.30 14.05
N GLU A 97 -1.00 -5.45 13.45
CA GLU A 97 0.39 -5.95 13.37
C GLU A 97 1.29 -5.00 12.58
N ASP A 98 0.78 -4.39 11.49
CA ASP A 98 1.51 -3.40 10.71
C ASP A 98 1.69 -2.07 11.48
N ALA A 99 0.72 -1.69 12.32
CA ALA A 99 0.81 -0.52 13.19
C ALA A 99 1.92 -0.71 14.24
N LEU A 100 1.91 -1.86 14.92
CA LEU A 100 2.80 -2.16 16.05
C LEU A 100 4.27 -2.35 15.65
N ARG A 101 4.56 -2.65 14.37
CA ARG A 101 5.94 -2.70 13.86
C ARG A 101 6.52 -1.32 13.49
N ARG A 102 5.72 -0.25 13.48
CA ARG A 102 6.18 1.08 13.11
C ARG A 102 6.97 1.72 14.25
N ASP A 103 7.80 2.68 13.88
CA ASP A 103 8.74 3.34 14.77
C ASP A 103 8.09 4.30 15.77
N ALA A 104 7.02 4.98 15.35
CA ALA A 104 6.30 5.96 16.16
C ALA A 104 4.78 5.85 15.97
N THR A 105 4.03 6.05 17.05
CA THR A 105 2.55 6.00 17.08
C THR A 105 1.92 6.98 16.09
N ILE A 106 2.52 8.18 15.94
CA ILE A 106 2.05 9.19 14.98
C ILE A 106 2.11 8.74 13.52
N ASN A 107 2.96 7.77 13.19
CA ASN A 107 3.09 7.19 11.85
C ASN A 107 2.29 5.89 11.69
N ALA A 108 1.58 5.44 12.73
CA ALA A 108 0.90 4.15 12.80
C ALA A 108 -0.63 4.25 12.65
N PHE A 109 -1.16 5.44 12.36
CA PHE A 109 -2.56 5.63 12.03
C PHE A 109 -2.89 5.06 10.65
N PHE A 110 -4.06 4.44 10.55
CA PHE A 110 -4.67 4.07 9.28
C PHE A 110 -5.92 4.89 9.05
N TYR A 111 -6.19 5.23 7.79
CA TYR A 111 -7.50 5.74 7.38
C TYR A 111 -8.21 4.67 6.57
N ASN A 112 -9.30 4.12 7.11
CA ASN A 112 -10.03 3.06 6.46
C ASN A 112 -11.01 3.64 5.43
N ILE A 113 -10.72 3.40 4.16
CA ILE A 113 -11.50 3.93 3.03
C ILE A 113 -12.92 3.33 2.92
N HIS A 114 -13.21 2.23 3.62
CA HIS A 114 -14.55 1.63 3.63
C HIS A 114 -15.45 2.22 4.71
N THR A 115 -14.89 2.54 5.87
CA THR A 115 -15.63 3.07 7.02
C THR A 115 -15.50 4.58 7.17
N GLU A 116 -14.56 5.20 6.46
CA GLU A 116 -14.21 6.63 6.55
C GLU A 116 -13.77 7.04 7.96
N GLN A 117 -13.09 6.13 8.66
CA GLN A 117 -12.63 6.33 10.03
C GLN A 117 -11.11 6.22 10.14
N ILE A 118 -10.57 6.97 11.11
CA ILE A 118 -9.19 6.80 11.55
C ILE A 118 -9.17 5.60 12.50
N GLU A 119 -8.26 4.67 12.24
CA GLU A 119 -7.97 3.52 13.07
C GLU A 119 -6.62 3.76 13.76
N ASP A 120 -6.64 3.73 15.09
CA ASP A 120 -5.44 3.78 15.93
C ASP A 120 -5.35 2.50 16.75
N PHE A 121 -4.31 1.71 16.46
CA PHE A 121 -4.03 0.46 17.16
C PHE A 121 -2.93 0.60 18.21
N THR A 122 -2.35 1.80 18.36
CA THR A 122 -1.15 2.03 19.18
C THR A 122 -1.37 2.95 20.39
N GLY A 123 -2.49 3.70 20.42
CA GLY A 123 -2.99 4.39 21.63
C GLY A 123 -2.68 5.88 21.71
#